data_AF-A0A9D1JLH3-F1
#
_entry.id   AF-A0A9D1JLH3-F1
#
_cell.length_a   1.000
_cell.length_b   1.000
_cell.length_c   1.000
_cell.angle_alpha   90.00
_cell.angle_beta   90.00
_cell.angle_gamma   90.00
#
_symmetry.space_group_name_H-M   'P 1'
#
loop_
_entity.id
_entity.type
_entity.pdbx_description
1 polymer ?
#
loop_
_entity_poly.entity_id
_entity_poly.type
_entity_poly.pdbx_seq_one_letter_code
_entity_poly.pdbx_strand_id
1 'polypeptide(L)'
;MKIAVLSDTHGLLRPEVQTVIRDCDAVIHAGDIDSEKILDEIEKEKKTDAPFFAVRGNCDGEWAKKLPLSEKFSLGGWNFYLTHRKKDVPEDLGDRQVIVFGHSHKFSEKVKDGRLWLNPGSCGKRRFRDEITMAVLCLEETEWTVKRLDVSRGSEEPGTGRNETAEIPSEDLLKRIEKILKKMDKGQQVSRIAADLGLDEAFVAQICRIRVTHPGVTAHGILDKVEVNRTGR
;
A
#
# COMPACT_ATOMS: atom_id res chain seq x y z
N MET A 1 6.72 -14.80 -18.35
CA MET A 1 7.08 -15.04 -16.93
C MET A 1 6.13 -14.26 -16.01
N LYS A 2 5.57 -14.86 -14.96
CA LYS A 2 4.64 -14.19 -14.02
C LYS A 2 5.31 -13.88 -12.69
N ILE A 3 5.13 -12.66 -12.17
CA ILE A 3 5.75 -12.20 -10.93
C ILE A 3 4.67 -11.65 -9.99
N ALA A 4 4.60 -12.17 -8.77
CA ALA A 4 3.78 -11.60 -7.71
C ALA A 4 4.50 -10.38 -7.13
N VAL A 5 3.87 -9.21 -7.18
CA VAL A 5 4.44 -7.96 -6.66
C VAL A 5 3.59 -7.47 -5.48
N LEU A 6 4.21 -7.41 -4.31
CA LEU A 6 3.60 -7.13 -3.02
C LEU A 6 4.26 -5.92 -2.34
N SER A 7 3.56 -5.35 -1.38
CA SER A 7 4.08 -4.36 -0.44
C SER A 7 3.15 -4.26 0.76
N ASP A 8 3.65 -3.68 1.86
CA ASP A 8 2.81 -3.22 2.98
C ASP A 8 1.93 -4.36 3.53
N THR A 9 2.52 -5.53 3.78
CA THR A 9 1.80 -6.67 4.38
C THR A 9 1.49 -6.42 5.86
N HIS A 10 2.29 -5.60 6.56
CA HIS A 10 2.05 -5.20 7.95
C HIS A 10 1.70 -6.39 8.88
N GLY A 11 2.45 -7.47 8.72
CA GLY A 11 2.32 -8.70 9.52
C GLY A 11 1.09 -9.56 9.19
N LEU A 12 0.49 -9.40 8.00
CA LEU A 12 -0.59 -10.25 7.51
C LEU A 12 -0.36 -10.65 6.04
N LEU A 13 -0.14 -11.94 5.80
CA LEU A 13 -0.17 -12.53 4.47
C LEU A 13 -1.54 -13.21 4.26
N ARG A 14 -2.35 -12.68 3.35
CA ARG A 14 -3.71 -13.17 3.11
C ARG A 14 -3.70 -14.49 2.32
N PRO A 15 -4.65 -15.41 2.54
CA PRO A 15 -4.75 -16.64 1.75
C PRO A 15 -4.87 -16.40 0.23
N GLU A 16 -5.57 -15.35 -0.19
CA GLU A 16 -5.71 -14.97 -1.59
C GLU A 16 -4.36 -14.58 -2.19
N VAL A 17 -3.55 -13.86 -1.42
CA VAL A 17 -2.18 -13.49 -1.80
C VAL A 17 -1.29 -14.73 -1.89
N GLN A 18 -1.40 -15.67 -0.95
CA GLN A 18 -0.68 -16.94 -0.98
C GLN A 18 -1.01 -17.74 -2.25
N THR A 19 -2.29 -17.80 -2.64
CA THR A 19 -2.72 -18.46 -3.88
C THR A 19 -2.06 -17.82 -5.10
N VAL A 20 -2.00 -16.49 -5.18
CA VAL A 20 -1.31 -15.79 -6.27
C VAL A 20 0.19 -16.08 -6.26
N ILE A 21 0.82 -16.13 -5.08
CA ILE A 21 2.25 -16.48 -4.94
C ILE A 21 2.54 -17.87 -5.51
N ARG A 22 1.72 -18.88 -5.20
CA ARG A 22 1.89 -20.25 -5.72
C ARG A 22 1.85 -20.32 -7.25
N ASP A 23 1.04 -19.47 -7.86
CA ASP A 23 0.86 -19.45 -9.32
C ASP A 23 1.97 -18.69 -10.06
N CYS A 24 2.75 -17.86 -9.35
CA CYS A 24 3.79 -17.02 -9.94
C CYS A 24 5.18 -17.69 -9.98
N ASP A 25 6.02 -17.23 -10.89
CA ASP A 25 7.38 -17.74 -11.12
C ASP A 25 8.43 -17.00 -10.28
N ALA A 26 8.09 -15.82 -9.74
CA ALA A 26 8.92 -15.04 -8.83
C ALA A 26 8.04 -14.19 -7.90
N VAL A 27 8.64 -13.72 -6.80
CA VAL A 27 7.99 -12.86 -5.80
C VAL A 27 8.84 -11.62 -5.53
N ILE A 28 8.22 -10.46 -5.46
CA ILE A 28 8.84 -9.18 -5.10
C ILE A 28 8.04 -8.55 -3.96
N HIS A 29 8.69 -8.15 -2.87
CA HIS A 29 8.07 -7.41 -1.76
C HIS A 29 8.76 -6.07 -1.51
N ALA A 30 8.03 -4.96 -1.72
CA ALA A 30 8.55 -3.60 -1.60
C ALA A 30 8.58 -3.06 -0.15
N GLY A 31 8.84 -3.92 0.84
CA GLY A 31 8.94 -3.56 2.27
C GLY A 31 7.64 -3.29 3.02
N ASP A 32 7.78 -2.90 4.30
CA ASP A 32 6.71 -2.82 5.31
C ASP A 32 6.05 -4.19 5.53
N ILE A 33 6.91 -5.17 5.83
CA ILE A 33 6.57 -6.58 6.08
C ILE A 33 6.12 -6.76 7.54
N ASP A 34 6.75 -6.03 8.47
CA ASP A 34 6.47 -5.93 9.91
C ASP A 34 6.81 -7.19 10.73
N SER A 35 7.00 -8.36 10.10
CA SER A 35 7.40 -9.59 10.79
C SER A 35 8.19 -10.57 9.90
N GLU A 36 9.28 -11.14 10.43
CA GLU A 36 10.07 -12.19 9.77
C GLU A 36 9.23 -13.42 9.37
N LYS A 37 8.18 -13.74 10.15
CA LYS A 37 7.25 -14.83 9.85
C LYS A 37 6.59 -14.70 8.47
N ILE A 38 6.35 -13.48 8.01
CA ILE A 38 5.76 -13.24 6.68
C ILE A 38 6.75 -13.62 5.57
N LEU A 39 8.05 -13.41 5.77
CA LEU A 39 9.06 -13.91 4.84
C LEU A 39 9.05 -15.43 4.78
N ASP A 40 8.99 -16.10 5.93
CA ASP A 40 8.93 -17.57 5.99
C ASP A 40 7.66 -18.12 5.33
N GLU A 41 6.52 -17.45 5.52
CA GLU A 41 5.26 -17.80 4.85
C GLU A 41 5.37 -17.61 3.33
N ILE A 42 5.94 -16.50 2.83
CA ILE A 42 6.15 -16.30 1.40
C ILE A 42 7.10 -17.38 0.83
N GLU A 43 8.20 -17.67 1.54
CA GLU A 43 9.20 -18.67 1.13
C GLU A 43 8.58 -20.08 1.03
N LYS A 44 7.65 -20.40 1.92
CA LYS A 44 6.91 -21.67 1.91
C LYS A 44 5.90 -21.76 0.77
N GLU A 45 5.21 -20.67 0.45
CA GLU A 45 4.13 -20.67 -0.54
C GLU A 45 4.62 -20.48 -1.98
N LYS A 46 5.80 -19.89 -2.19
CA LYS A 46 6.37 -19.76 -3.54
C LYS A 46 6.81 -21.14 -4.08
N LYS A 47 6.96 -21.23 -5.40
CA LYS A 47 7.55 -22.42 -6.04
C LYS A 47 8.99 -22.62 -5.53
N THR A 48 9.44 -23.87 -5.45
CA THR A 48 10.74 -24.26 -4.86
C THR A 48 11.91 -23.39 -5.35
N ASP A 49 11.97 -23.10 -6.65
CA ASP A 49 13.05 -22.33 -7.27
C ASP A 49 12.65 -20.91 -7.68
N ALA A 50 11.46 -20.45 -7.30
CA ALA A 50 11.04 -19.08 -7.58
C ALA A 50 11.94 -18.11 -6.79
N PRO A 51 12.58 -17.12 -7.44
CA PRO A 51 13.35 -16.12 -6.73
C PRO A 51 12.42 -15.19 -5.94
N PHE A 52 12.90 -14.77 -4.78
CA PHE A 52 12.20 -13.86 -3.88
C PHE A 52 13.09 -12.67 -3.55
N PHE A 53 12.62 -11.47 -3.92
CA PHE A 53 13.30 -10.20 -3.65
C PHE A 53 12.51 -9.40 -2.64
N ALA A 54 13.19 -8.87 -1.63
CA ALA A 54 12.54 -8.10 -0.57
C ALA A 54 13.45 -6.99 -0.06
N VAL A 55 12.89 -5.80 0.07
CA VAL A 55 13.56 -4.65 0.69
C VAL A 55 12.93 -4.29 2.01
N ARG A 56 13.70 -3.60 2.83
CA ARG A 56 13.26 -3.09 4.13
C ARG A 56 12.42 -1.82 3.98
N GLY A 57 11.25 -1.80 4.61
CA GLY A 57 10.40 -0.63 4.81
C GLY A 57 10.63 0.09 6.13
N ASN A 58 9.81 1.10 6.42
CA ASN A 58 9.90 1.88 7.66
C ASN A 58 9.30 1.19 8.89
N CYS A 59 8.35 0.28 8.72
CA CYS A 59 7.79 -0.52 9.81
C CYS A 59 8.68 -1.74 10.12
N ASP A 60 9.64 -2.05 9.25
CA ASP A 60 10.54 -3.18 9.42
C ASP A 60 11.66 -2.85 10.42
N GLY A 61 11.48 -3.33 11.65
CA GLY A 61 12.36 -3.07 12.80
C GLY A 61 13.71 -3.81 12.74
N GLU A 62 14.25 -4.13 13.92
CA GLU A 62 15.58 -4.72 14.07
C GLU A 62 15.75 -6.07 13.36
N TRP A 63 14.71 -6.90 13.33
CA TRP A 63 14.70 -8.22 12.69
C TRP A 63 15.04 -8.13 11.19
N ALA A 64 14.69 -7.02 10.55
CA ALA A 64 14.85 -6.80 9.11
C ALA A 64 16.19 -6.14 8.74
N LYS A 65 17.14 -6.01 9.68
CA LYS A 65 18.45 -5.40 9.41
C LYS A 65 19.24 -6.06 8.27
N LYS A 66 19.00 -7.35 8.03
CA LYS A 66 19.59 -8.11 6.92
C LYS A 66 18.97 -7.78 5.55
N LEU A 67 17.77 -7.21 5.52
CA LEU A 67 17.13 -6.80 4.27
C LEU A 67 17.74 -5.48 3.77
N PRO A 68 18.05 -5.38 2.47
CA PRO A 68 18.58 -4.16 1.90
C PRO A 68 17.50 -3.05 1.89
N LEU A 69 17.92 -1.79 1.94
CA LEU A 69 17.02 -0.63 1.75
C LEU A 69 16.58 -0.47 0.29
N SER A 70 17.40 -0.97 -0.64
CA SER A 70 17.10 -1.03 -2.06
C SER A 70 17.81 -2.21 -2.69
N GLU A 71 17.20 -2.82 -3.70
CA GLU A 71 17.76 -3.96 -4.40
C GLU A 71 17.75 -3.75 -5.91
N LYS A 72 18.77 -4.26 -6.59
CA LYS A 72 18.94 -4.22 -8.04
C LYS A 72 19.14 -5.64 -8.51
N PHE A 73 18.33 -6.08 -9.45
CA PHE A 73 18.35 -7.45 -9.96
C PHE A 73 17.79 -7.52 -11.37
N SER A 74 17.94 -8.66 -12.01
CA SER A 74 17.42 -8.91 -13.35
C SER A 74 16.55 -10.17 -13.35
N LEU A 75 15.39 -10.12 -14.01
CA LEU A 75 14.47 -11.24 -14.17
C LEU A 75 13.89 -11.23 -15.58
N GLY A 76 13.92 -12.38 -16.26
CA GLY A 76 13.32 -12.52 -17.59
C GLY A 76 13.86 -11.54 -18.63
N GLY A 77 15.13 -11.12 -18.52
CA GLY A 77 15.75 -10.12 -19.41
C GLY A 77 15.48 -8.66 -19.04
N TRP A 78 14.70 -8.41 -17.99
CA TRP A 78 14.37 -7.06 -17.50
C TRP A 78 15.20 -6.70 -16.27
N ASN A 79 15.65 -5.45 -16.20
CA ASN A 79 16.40 -4.92 -15.07
C ASN A 79 15.49 -4.15 -14.11
N PHE A 80 15.58 -4.49 -12.83
CA PHE A 80 14.73 -3.96 -11.77
C PHE A 80 15.48 -3.02 -10.82
N TYR A 81 14.74 -2.06 -10.27
CA TYR A 81 15.08 -1.34 -9.06
C TYR A 81 13.94 -1.47 -8.06
N LEU A 82 14.23 -2.00 -6.88
CA LEU A 82 13.28 -2.20 -5.80
C LEU A 82 13.66 -1.32 -4.61
N THR A 83 12.71 -0.57 -4.06
CA THR A 83 12.88 0.16 -2.80
C THR A 83 11.54 0.36 -2.12
N HIS A 84 11.49 0.67 -0.83
CA HIS A 84 10.21 0.90 -0.17
C HIS A 84 9.57 2.24 -0.53
N ARG A 85 10.34 3.35 -0.53
CA ARG A 85 9.77 4.68 -0.78
C ARG A 85 10.20 5.21 -2.14
N LYS A 86 9.25 5.74 -2.90
CA LYS A 86 9.51 6.37 -4.20
C LYS A 86 10.61 7.45 -4.15
N LYS A 87 10.70 8.20 -3.06
CA LYS A 87 11.69 9.27 -2.88
C LYS A 87 13.13 8.76 -2.74
N ASP A 88 13.31 7.48 -2.42
CA ASP A 88 14.63 6.86 -2.23
C ASP A 88 15.16 6.29 -3.57
N VAL A 89 14.36 6.38 -4.64
CA VAL A 89 14.79 6.04 -6.00
C VAL A 89 15.81 7.07 -6.50
N PRO A 90 17.00 6.64 -6.98
CA PRO A 90 18.03 7.56 -7.46
C PRO A 90 17.59 8.26 -8.75
N GLU A 91 18.19 9.42 -9.02
CA GLU A 91 17.95 10.16 -10.27
C GLU A 91 18.48 9.39 -11.49
N ASP A 92 19.67 8.80 -11.39
CA ASP A 92 20.24 7.94 -12.41
C ASP A 92 19.85 6.48 -12.18
N LEU A 93 18.97 6.00 -13.06
CA LEU A 93 18.48 4.62 -13.08
C LEU A 93 19.23 3.74 -14.09
N GLY A 94 20.22 4.25 -14.82
CA GLY A 94 20.99 3.50 -15.82
C GLY A 94 20.08 2.67 -16.75
N ASP A 95 20.26 1.36 -16.78
CA ASP A 95 19.52 0.38 -17.59
C ASP A 95 18.26 -0.22 -16.93
N ARG A 96 17.85 0.24 -15.74
CA ARG A 96 16.72 -0.34 -14.97
C ARG A 96 15.38 0.03 -15.62
N GLN A 97 14.66 -0.94 -16.16
CA GLN A 97 13.39 -0.70 -16.85
C GLN A 97 12.18 -0.75 -15.93
N VAL A 98 12.25 -1.49 -14.82
CA VAL A 98 11.12 -1.70 -13.91
C VAL A 98 11.46 -1.22 -12.50
N ILE A 99 10.75 -0.20 -12.04
CA ILE A 99 10.93 0.43 -10.73
C ILE A 99 9.75 0.06 -9.84
N VAL A 100 10.01 -0.71 -8.78
CA VAL A 100 8.98 -1.17 -7.84
C VAL A 100 9.14 -0.46 -6.50
N PHE A 101 8.04 0.10 -5.99
CA PHE A 101 8.03 0.78 -4.69
C PHE A 101 6.71 0.63 -3.93
N GLY A 102 6.72 0.87 -2.62
CA GLY A 102 5.60 0.70 -1.69
C GLY A 102 5.19 1.99 -0.99
N HIS A 103 4.96 1.91 0.32
CA HIS A 103 4.81 3.01 1.30
C HIS A 103 3.50 3.80 1.24
N SER A 104 2.99 4.09 0.05
CA SER A 104 1.77 4.88 -0.11
C SER A 104 0.49 4.08 0.11
N HIS A 105 0.60 2.74 0.15
CA HIS A 105 -0.51 1.78 0.15
C HIS A 105 -1.44 1.87 -1.08
N LYS A 106 -1.05 2.65 -2.11
CA LYS A 106 -1.89 2.91 -3.28
C LYS A 106 -1.31 2.30 -4.52
N PHE A 107 -2.13 1.50 -5.18
CA PHE A 107 -1.77 0.99 -6.49
C PHE A 107 -1.50 2.16 -7.44
N SER A 108 -0.36 2.10 -8.12
CA SER A 108 0.00 3.05 -9.16
C SER A 108 0.82 2.33 -10.21
N GLU A 109 0.39 2.43 -11.46
CA GLU A 109 1.13 1.97 -12.63
C GLU A 109 1.34 3.17 -13.55
N LYS A 110 2.60 3.54 -13.78
CA LYS A 110 2.94 4.66 -14.67
C LYS A 110 4.12 4.27 -15.54
N VAL A 111 4.04 4.62 -16.83
CA VAL A 111 5.19 4.56 -17.72
C VAL A 111 5.80 5.95 -17.83
N LYS A 112 7.07 6.09 -17.50
CA LYS A 112 7.81 7.35 -17.60
C LYS A 112 9.19 7.05 -18.19
N ASP A 113 9.56 7.80 -19.23
CA ASP A 113 10.86 7.65 -19.92
C ASP A 113 11.11 6.21 -20.39
N GLY A 114 10.06 5.53 -20.86
CA GLY A 114 10.12 4.13 -21.30
C GLY A 114 10.26 3.10 -20.18
N ARG A 115 10.16 3.51 -18.90
CA ARG A 115 10.28 2.63 -17.73
C ARG A 115 8.95 2.46 -17.03
N LEU A 116 8.70 1.26 -16.51
CA LEU A 116 7.57 0.98 -15.63
C LEU A 116 7.88 1.46 -14.22
N TRP A 117 6.97 2.26 -13.64
CA TRP A 117 6.95 2.64 -12.23
C TRP A 117 5.72 2.04 -11.59
N LEU A 118 5.94 1.07 -10.71
CA LEU A 118 4.89 0.24 -10.14
C LEU A 118 4.87 0.35 -8.61
N ASN A 119 3.71 0.71 -8.08
CA ASN A 119 3.33 0.49 -6.70
C ASN A 119 2.20 -0.54 -6.67
N PRO A 120 2.36 -1.70 -6.02
CA PRO A 120 1.31 -2.72 -5.97
C PRO A 120 0.16 -2.35 -5.02
N GLY A 121 0.32 -1.29 -4.22
CA GLY A 121 -0.55 -0.94 -3.10
C GLY A 121 -0.24 -1.76 -1.86
N SER A 122 -1.25 -2.05 -1.06
CA SER A 122 -1.10 -2.75 0.23
C SER A 122 -1.93 -4.02 0.26
N CYS A 123 -1.28 -5.18 0.34
CA CYS A 123 -1.98 -6.47 0.40
C CYS A 123 -2.19 -7.00 1.83
N GLY A 124 -1.70 -6.27 2.83
CA GLY A 124 -1.73 -6.63 4.24
C GLY A 124 -3.00 -6.27 5.01
N LYS A 125 -2.79 -5.84 6.26
CA LYS A 125 -3.84 -5.29 7.11
C LYS A 125 -4.47 -4.06 6.45
N ARG A 126 -5.80 -3.99 6.46
CA ARG A 126 -6.50 -2.83 5.91
C ARG A 126 -6.18 -1.59 6.74
N ARG A 127 -5.61 -0.59 6.09
CA ARG A 127 -5.43 0.73 6.66
C ARG A 127 -6.58 1.61 6.18
N PHE A 128 -7.34 2.18 7.10
CA PHE A 128 -8.46 3.08 6.78
C PHE A 128 -9.50 2.42 5.85
N ARG A 129 -9.80 3.06 4.72
CA ARG A 129 -10.65 2.55 3.63
C ARG A 129 -9.82 2.21 2.38
N ASP A 130 -8.49 2.11 2.52
CA ASP A 130 -7.62 1.83 1.38
C ASP A 130 -7.95 0.45 0.80
N GLU A 131 -7.94 0.36 -0.52
CA GLU A 131 -8.14 -0.89 -1.23
C GLU A 131 -7.02 -1.86 -0.87
N ILE A 132 -7.36 -3.14 -0.76
CA ILE A 132 -6.34 -4.17 -0.51
C ILE A 132 -5.92 -4.69 -1.85
N THR A 133 -4.72 -4.32 -2.29
CA THR A 133 -4.27 -4.64 -3.64
C THR A 133 -2.90 -5.27 -3.64
N MET A 134 -2.68 -6.04 -4.69
CA MET A 134 -1.35 -6.43 -5.16
C MET A 134 -1.32 -6.34 -6.68
N ALA A 135 -0.16 -6.61 -7.27
CA ALA A 135 -0.02 -6.72 -8.71
C ALA A 135 0.54 -8.08 -9.12
N VAL A 136 0.14 -8.55 -10.30
CA VAL A 136 0.86 -9.58 -11.04
C VAL A 136 1.48 -8.92 -12.24
N LEU A 137 2.81 -8.94 -12.31
CA LEU A 137 3.58 -8.45 -13.44
C LEU A 137 3.90 -9.63 -14.36
N CYS A 138 3.44 -9.58 -15.60
CA CYS A 138 3.79 -10.53 -16.63
C CYS A 138 4.86 -9.90 -17.53
N LEU A 139 6.00 -10.57 -17.64
CA LEU A 139 7.10 -10.18 -18.52
C LEU A 139 7.20 -11.13 -19.70
N GLU A 140 7.33 -10.56 -20.89
CA GLU A 140 7.75 -11.22 -22.12
C GLU A 140 9.09 -10.63 -22.58
N GLU A 141 9.65 -11.06 -23.71
CA GLU A 141 10.99 -10.62 -24.16
C GLU A 141 11.10 -9.10 -24.36
N THR A 142 10.03 -8.44 -24.80
CA THR A 142 10.05 -7.02 -25.20
C THR A 142 8.90 -6.20 -24.61
N GLU A 143 7.96 -6.84 -23.93
CA GLU A 143 6.80 -6.18 -23.34
C GLU A 143 6.54 -6.66 -21.91
N TRP A 144 5.78 -5.84 -21.18
CA TRP A 144 5.24 -6.19 -19.88
C TRP A 144 3.76 -5.87 -19.83
N THR A 145 3.03 -6.62 -19.00
CA THR A 145 1.66 -6.28 -18.60
C THR A 145 1.52 -6.33 -17.09
N VAL A 146 0.79 -5.38 -16.52
CA VAL A 146 0.49 -5.36 -15.09
C VAL A 146 -0.98 -5.67 -14.90
N LYS A 147 -1.26 -6.69 -14.09
CA LYS A 147 -2.61 -6.98 -13.63
C LYS A 147 -2.74 -6.55 -12.17
N ARG A 148 -3.53 -5.50 -11.95
CA ARG A 148 -3.98 -5.10 -10.62
C ARG A 148 -4.97 -6.14 -10.06
N LEU A 149 -4.78 -6.58 -8.83
CA LEU A 149 -5.70 -7.46 -8.11
C LEU A 149 -6.23 -6.76 -6.86
N ASP A 150 -7.55 -6.80 -6.65
CA ASP A 150 -8.18 -6.49 -5.36
C ASP A 150 -8.31 -7.80 -4.58
N VAL A 151 -7.58 -7.91 -3.48
CA VAL A 151 -7.51 -9.11 -2.62
C VAL A 151 -8.27 -8.90 -1.31
N SER A 152 -9.21 -7.94 -1.31
CA SER A 152 -10.10 -7.71 -0.17
C SER A 152 -11.31 -8.63 -0.10
N ARG A 153 -11.69 -9.24 -1.24
CA ARG A 153 -12.82 -10.13 -1.35
C ARG A 153 -12.31 -11.57 -1.29
N GLY A 154 -12.55 -12.24 -0.17
CA GLY A 154 -12.59 -13.70 -0.16
C GLY A 154 -13.58 -14.16 -1.22
N SER A 155 -13.32 -15.31 -1.83
CA SER A 155 -14.10 -15.93 -2.91
C SER A 155 -15.63 -15.79 -2.72
N GLU A 156 -16.25 -14.79 -3.36
CA GLU A 156 -17.70 -14.75 -3.61
C GLU A 156 -18.00 -14.07 -4.95
N GLU A 157 -18.93 -14.69 -5.68
CA GLU A 157 -19.48 -14.31 -6.98
C GLU A 157 -20.15 -12.90 -7.01
N PRO A 158 -20.42 -12.34 -8.21
CA PRO A 158 -20.78 -10.94 -8.35
C PRO A 158 -22.22 -10.64 -7.89
N GLY A 159 -22.34 -9.87 -6.80
CA GLY A 159 -23.61 -9.38 -6.29
C GLY A 159 -23.53 -7.95 -5.72
N THR A 160 -24.14 -7.03 -6.47
CA THR A 160 -24.94 -5.85 -6.05
C THR A 160 -24.35 -4.75 -5.16
N GLY A 161 -24.46 -3.50 -5.67
CA GLY A 161 -24.66 -2.30 -4.84
C GLY A 161 -23.55 -1.25 -4.87
N ARG A 162 -23.49 -0.45 -5.93
CA ARG A 162 -22.84 0.88 -5.90
C ARG A 162 -23.70 1.82 -5.04
N ASN A 163 -23.10 2.53 -4.10
CA ASN A 163 -23.65 3.77 -3.57
C ASN A 163 -22.65 4.90 -3.84
N GLU A 164 -23.05 5.77 -4.76
CA GLU A 164 -22.44 7.07 -5.04
C GLU A 164 -22.55 7.95 -3.79
N THR A 165 -21.45 8.58 -3.37
CA THR A 165 -21.52 9.70 -2.41
C THR A 165 -20.67 10.86 -2.89
N ALA A 166 -21.32 12.02 -2.98
CA ALA A 166 -20.88 13.27 -3.57
C ALA A 166 -19.58 13.85 -2.96
N GLU A 167 -18.79 14.48 -3.82
CA GLU A 167 -17.56 15.21 -3.47
C GLU A 167 -17.88 16.46 -2.61
N ILE A 168 -17.27 16.56 -1.43
CA ILE A 168 -17.36 17.74 -0.54
C ILE A 168 -16.09 18.59 -0.72
N PRO A 169 -16.19 19.93 -0.90
CA PRO A 169 -15.03 20.82 -1.09
C PRO A 169 -14.00 20.80 0.06
N SER A 170 -12.70 20.86 -0.29
CA SER A 170 -11.53 20.74 0.61
C SER A 170 -11.48 21.76 1.76
N GLU A 171 -11.92 22.99 1.51
CA GLU A 171 -11.79 24.11 2.45
C GLU A 171 -12.78 24.01 3.64
N ASP A 172 -13.89 23.31 3.45
CA ASP A 172 -14.86 23.01 4.52
C ASP A 172 -14.42 21.79 5.35
N LEU A 173 -13.57 20.92 4.78
CA LEU A 173 -13.07 19.71 5.44
C LEU A 173 -12.00 20.02 6.49
N LEU A 174 -11.09 20.96 6.21
CA LEU A 174 -10.07 21.40 7.18
C LEU A 174 -10.71 21.90 8.48
N LYS A 175 -11.69 22.80 8.38
CA LYS A 175 -12.41 23.37 9.53
C LYS A 175 -13.14 22.29 10.33
N ARG A 176 -13.65 21.25 9.66
CA ARG A 176 -14.29 20.11 10.33
C ARG A 176 -13.26 19.27 11.10
N ILE A 177 -12.08 19.02 10.52
CA ILE A 177 -10.98 18.32 11.20
C ILE A 177 -10.50 19.08 12.44
N GLU A 178 -10.32 20.40 12.34
CA GLU A 178 -9.94 21.24 13.49
C GLU A 178 -10.96 21.14 14.63
N LYS A 179 -12.26 21.17 14.31
CA LYS A 179 -13.34 21.02 15.29
C LYS A 179 -13.33 19.64 15.94
N ILE A 180 -13.07 18.57 15.17
CA ILE A 180 -12.94 17.20 15.68
C ILE A 180 -11.78 17.14 16.69
N LEU A 181 -10.60 17.62 16.31
CA LEU A 181 -9.42 17.60 17.18
C LEU A 181 -9.65 18.37 18.48
N LYS A 182 -10.24 19.58 18.40
CA LYS A 182 -10.55 20.39 19.59
C LYS A 182 -11.53 19.70 20.54
N LYS A 183 -12.48 18.92 20.02
CA LYS A 183 -13.43 18.16 20.83
C LYS A 183 -12.80 16.88 21.40
N MET A 184 -11.92 16.24 20.64
CA MET A 184 -11.14 15.08 21.10
C MET A 184 -10.17 15.45 22.22
N ASP A 185 -9.47 16.58 22.09
CA ASP A 185 -8.55 17.10 23.13
C ASP A 185 -9.30 17.47 24.43
N LYS A 186 -10.62 17.70 24.36
CA LYS A 186 -11.52 17.86 25.52
C LYS A 186 -12.04 16.53 26.08
N GLY A 187 -11.58 15.39 25.58
CA GLY A 187 -11.98 14.06 26.01
C GLY A 187 -13.39 13.63 25.55
N GLN A 188 -13.98 14.28 24.54
CA GLN A 188 -15.28 13.84 24.01
C GLN A 188 -15.16 12.51 23.25
N GLN A 189 -16.14 11.63 23.41
CA GLN A 189 -16.21 10.36 22.68
C GLN A 189 -16.55 10.58 21.20
N VAL A 190 -16.04 9.69 20.34
CA VAL A 190 -16.19 9.74 18.88
C VAL A 190 -17.66 9.87 18.44
N SER A 191 -18.55 9.04 19.00
CA SER A 191 -19.99 9.07 18.72
C SER A 191 -20.62 10.43 19.02
N ARG A 192 -20.20 11.08 20.12
CA ARG A 192 -20.69 12.40 20.51
C ARG A 192 -20.12 13.51 19.63
N ILE A 193 -18.85 13.41 19.22
CA ILE A 193 -18.25 14.36 18.28
C ILE A 193 -18.94 14.28 16.91
N ALA A 194 -19.24 13.07 16.44
CA ALA A 194 -19.95 12.83 15.20
C ALA A 194 -21.36 13.44 15.22
N ALA A 195 -22.13 13.19 16.29
CA ALA A 195 -23.45 13.78 16.49
C ALA A 195 -23.41 15.32 16.57
N ASP A 196 -22.49 15.89 17.37
CA ASP A 196 -22.37 17.34 17.57
C ASP A 196 -22.00 18.10 16.28
N LEU A 197 -21.30 17.44 15.35
CA LEU A 197 -20.83 18.04 14.09
C LEU A 197 -21.64 17.60 12.87
N GLY A 198 -22.63 16.71 13.03
CA GLY A 198 -23.40 16.15 11.92
C GLY A 198 -22.52 15.38 10.92
N LEU A 199 -21.53 14.63 11.41
CA LEU A 199 -20.56 13.90 10.60
C LEU A 199 -20.74 12.38 10.72
N ASP A 200 -20.27 11.66 9.70
CA ASP A 200 -20.14 10.20 9.73
C ASP A 200 -19.20 9.77 10.87
N GLU A 201 -19.65 8.81 11.69
CA GLU A 201 -18.88 8.37 12.85
C GLU A 201 -17.57 7.70 12.45
N ALA A 202 -17.55 6.97 11.33
CA ALA A 202 -16.34 6.34 10.82
C ALA A 202 -15.30 7.39 10.37
N PHE A 203 -15.74 8.50 9.79
CA PHE A 203 -14.87 9.64 9.49
C PHE A 203 -14.26 10.24 10.76
N VAL A 204 -15.06 10.50 11.79
CA VAL A 204 -14.55 11.05 13.07
C VAL A 204 -13.58 10.08 13.74
N ALA A 205 -13.92 8.79 13.77
CA ALA A 205 -13.07 7.74 14.32
C ALA A 205 -11.70 7.70 13.63
N GLN A 206 -11.68 7.88 12.31
CA GLN A 206 -10.46 7.92 11.51
C GLN A 206 -9.57 9.09 11.92
N ILE A 207 -10.11 10.31 12.03
CA ILE A 207 -9.36 11.50 12.44
C ILE A 207 -8.76 11.31 13.84
N CYS A 208 -9.56 10.82 14.80
CA CYS A 208 -9.09 10.56 16.16
C CYS A 208 -7.98 9.51 16.18
N ARG A 209 -8.10 8.42 15.41
CA ARG A 209 -7.08 7.39 15.30
C ARG A 209 -5.77 7.92 14.73
N ILE A 210 -5.81 8.79 13.72
CA ILE A 210 -4.61 9.42 13.15
C ILE A 210 -3.91 10.27 14.21
N ARG A 211 -4.66 11.06 14.98
CA ARG A 211 -4.11 11.90 16.05
C ARG A 211 -3.48 11.09 17.18
N VAL A 212 -4.08 9.95 17.55
CA VAL A 212 -3.53 9.05 18.60
C VAL A 212 -2.27 8.35 18.11
N THR A 213 -2.24 7.87 16.87
CA THR A 213 -1.09 7.15 16.31
C THR A 213 0.07 8.07 15.93
N HIS A 214 -0.19 9.38 15.74
CA HIS A 214 0.82 10.39 15.40
C HIS A 214 0.63 11.63 16.29
N PRO A 215 1.07 11.58 17.56
CA PRO A 215 0.98 12.72 18.47
C PRO A 215 1.67 13.96 17.87
N GLY A 216 0.97 15.10 17.85
CA GLY A 216 1.48 16.35 17.28
C GLY A 216 1.10 16.63 15.82
N VAL A 217 0.45 15.70 15.11
CA VAL A 217 -0.04 15.94 13.74
C VAL A 217 -1.05 17.10 13.70
N THR A 218 -0.87 18.03 12.76
CA THR A 218 -1.74 19.21 12.56
C THR A 218 -2.99 18.85 11.76
N ALA A 219 -4.03 19.69 11.80
CA ALA A 219 -5.23 19.48 10.99
C ALA A 219 -4.92 19.41 9.48
N HIS A 220 -3.99 20.22 9.00
CA HIS A 220 -3.45 20.13 7.62
C HIS A 220 -2.76 18.80 7.36
N GLY A 221 -1.89 18.33 8.27
CA GLY A 221 -1.23 17.02 8.10
C GLY A 221 -2.20 15.83 8.19
N ILE A 222 -3.37 16.00 8.80
CA ILE A 222 -4.45 15.02 8.73
C ILE A 222 -5.24 15.17 7.43
N LEU A 223 -5.52 16.41 6.99
CA LEU A 223 -6.19 16.69 5.74
C LEU A 223 -5.41 16.12 4.56
N ASP A 224 -4.10 16.34 4.48
CA ASP A 224 -3.24 15.75 3.44
C ASP A 224 -3.37 14.23 3.42
N LYS A 225 -3.37 13.59 4.60
CA LYS A 225 -3.56 12.13 4.72
C LYS A 225 -4.96 11.66 4.31
N VAL A 226 -5.97 12.52 4.42
CA VAL A 226 -7.38 12.25 4.07
C VAL A 226 -7.69 12.58 2.60
N GLU A 227 -7.12 13.65 2.05
CA GLU A 227 -7.32 14.11 0.67
C GLU A 227 -6.50 13.29 -0.31
N VAL A 228 -5.26 12.92 0.05
CA VAL A 228 -4.51 11.91 -0.69
C VAL A 228 -5.37 10.64 -0.82
N ASN A 229 -6.19 10.28 0.18
CA ASN A 229 -7.14 9.15 0.13
C ASN A 229 -8.43 9.42 -0.68
N ARG A 230 -8.74 10.66 -1.06
CA ARG A 230 -9.93 11.02 -1.87
C ARG A 230 -9.58 11.25 -3.34
N THR A 231 -8.51 11.96 -3.66
CA THR A 231 -8.08 12.21 -5.03
C THR A 231 -7.13 11.11 -5.47
N GLY A 232 -7.67 10.01 -5.99
CA GLY A 232 -6.86 9.02 -6.72
C GLY A 232 -6.21 9.67 -7.93
N ARG A 233 -4.90 9.92 -7.88
CA ARG A 233 -4.04 10.25 -9.03
C ARG A 233 -2.67 9.59 -8.88
#